data_AF-A0A432QXL8-F1
#
_entry.id   AF-A0A432QXL8-F1
#
_cell.length_a   1.000
_cell.length_b   1.000
_cell.length_c   1.000
_cell.angle_alpha   90.00
_cell.angle_beta   90.00
_cell.angle_gamma   90.00
#
_symmetry.space_group_name_H-M   'P 1'
#
loop_
_entity.id
_entity.type
_entity.pdbx_description
1 polymer ?
#
loop_
_entity_poly.entity_id
_entity_poly.type
_entity_poly.pdbx_seq_one_letter_code
_entity_poly.pdbx_strand_id
1 'polypeptide(L)' 'MNLQRTIKLVLKPDEEQKQILLETLEQYKFAYNYTCRVGWEAKLWNGVELHKLTYYTVRDKTSLPSQLV' A
#
# COMPACT_ATOMS: atom_id res chain seq x y z
N MET A 1 6.45 -17.96 33.08
CA MET A 1 7.16 -17.88 31.78
C MET A 1 6.70 -16.61 31.09
N ASN A 2 7.58 -15.63 30.87
CA ASN A 2 7.21 -14.33 30.30
C ASN A 2 7.35 -14.42 28.77
N LEU A 3 6.23 -14.44 28.03
CA LEU A 3 6.22 -14.64 26.58
C LEU A 3 6.42 -13.29 25.87
N GLN A 4 7.58 -13.09 25.26
CA GLN A 4 7.82 -11.93 24.41
C GLN A 4 7.18 -12.14 23.03
N ARG A 5 6.12 -11.39 22.73
CA ARG A 5 5.34 -11.50 21.48
C ARG A 5 5.84 -10.61 20.35
N THR A 6 6.75 -9.68 20.65
CA THR A 6 7.21 -8.66 19.70
C THR A 6 8.73 -8.68 19.62
N ILE A 7 9.25 -8.79 18.40
CA ILE A 7 10.66 -8.62 18.08
C ILE A 7 10.85 -7.34 17.26
N LYS A 8 11.90 -6.58 17.56
CA LYS A 8 12.34 -5.47 16.72
C LYS A 8 13.48 -5.98 15.85
N LEU A 9 13.27 -5.97 14.54
CA LEU A 9 14.27 -6.33 13.54
C LEU A 9 14.78 -5.05 12.87
N VAL A 10 16.09 -4.85 12.89
CA VAL A 10 16.72 -3.78 12.12
C VAL A 10 17.04 -4.35 10.75
N LEU A 11 16.41 -3.80 9.71
CA LEU A 11 16.74 -4.14 8.34
C LEU A 11 18.09 -3.49 7.99
N LYS A 12 18.98 -4.26 7.36
CA LYS A 12 20.24 -3.77 6.80
C LYS A 12 20.21 -3.97 5.28
N PRO A 13 19.35 -3.21 4.56
CA PRO A 13 19.23 -3.37 3.13
C PRO A 13 20.53 -2.94 2.44
N ASP A 14 20.89 -3.62 1.37
CA ASP A 14 21.80 -3.07 0.39
C ASP A 14 21.11 -1.95 -0.43
N GLU A 15 21.86 -1.28 -1.30
CA GLU A 15 21.32 -0.15 -2.08
C GLU A 15 20.21 -0.58 -3.06
N GLU A 16 20.25 -1.80 -3.60
CA GLU A 16 19.20 -2.33 -4.47
C GLU A 16 17.90 -2.55 -3.69
N GLN A 17 17.99 -3.23 -2.55
CA GLN A 17 16.85 -3.48 -1.66
C GLN A 17 16.26 -2.18 -1.12
N LYS A 18 17.10 -1.21 -0.77
CA LYS A 18 16.67 0.11 -0.32
C LYS A 18 15.87 0.83 -1.43
N GLN A 19 16.34 0.77 -2.66
CA GLN A 19 15.63 1.36 -3.79
C GLN A 19 14.27 0.68 -4.02
N ILE A 20 14.22 -0.66 -4.00
CA ILE A 20 12.97 -1.43 -4.10
C ILE A 20 11.97 -1.04 -3.00
N LEU A 21 12.44 -0.89 -1.76
CA LEU A 21 11.60 -0.48 -0.63
C LEU A 21 11.04 0.93 -0.83
N LEU A 22 11.87 1.89 -1.27
CA LEU A 22 11.44 3.27 -1.51
C LEU A 22 10.43 3.36 -2.66
N GLU A 23 10.66 2.64 -3.74
CA GLU A 23 9.72 2.57 -4.87
C GLU A 23 8.39 1.95 -4.44
N THR A 24 8.43 0.87 -3.64
CA THR A 24 7.22 0.23 -3.10
C THR A 24 6.44 1.21 -2.23
N LEU A 25 7.12 1.98 -1.36
CA LEU A 25 6.49 2.99 -0.52
C LEU A 25 5.82 4.08 -1.34
N GLU A 26 6.44 4.54 -2.43
CA GLU A 26 5.88 5.58 -3.29
C GLU A 26 4.63 5.08 -4.03
N GLN A 27 4.66 3.85 -4.55
CA GLN A 27 3.50 3.25 -5.20
C GLN A 27 2.34 3.03 -4.23
N TYR A 28 2.62 2.57 -3.00
CA TYR A 28 1.59 2.40 -1.98
C TYR A 28 1.00 3.74 -1.55
N LYS A 29 1.83 4.79 -1.44
CA LYS A 29 1.38 6.16 -1.17
C LYS A 29 0.44 6.66 -2.27
N PHE A 30 0.77 6.42 -3.54
CA PHE A 30 -0.10 6.74 -4.66
C PHE A 30 -1.45 6.00 -4.55
N ALA A 31 -1.41 4.68 -4.38
CA ALA A 31 -2.62 3.84 -4.28
C ALA A 31 -3.57 4.31 -3.17
N TYR A 32 -3.01 4.58 -1.98
CA TYR A 32 -3.73 5.09 -0.83
C TYR A 32 -4.35 6.47 -1.10
N ASN A 33 -3.53 7.44 -1.50
CA ASN A 33 -4.00 8.82 -1.71
C ASN A 33 -5.04 8.90 -2.83
N TYR A 34 -4.86 8.16 -3.92
CA TYR A 34 -5.83 8.08 -5.00
C TYR A 34 -7.16 7.52 -4.50
N THR A 35 -7.12 6.43 -3.75
CA THR A 35 -8.35 5.79 -3.23
C THR A 35 -9.07 6.68 -2.24
N CYS A 36 -8.36 7.35 -1.33
CA CYS A 36 -8.94 8.32 -0.41
C CYS A 36 -9.58 9.49 -1.14
N ARG A 37 -8.92 10.04 -2.17
CA ARG A 37 -9.46 11.14 -2.97
C ARG A 37 -10.75 10.73 -3.70
N VAL A 38 -10.74 9.58 -4.37
CA VAL A 38 -11.92 9.06 -5.07
C VAL A 38 -13.07 8.80 -4.08
N GLY A 39 -12.78 8.18 -2.94
CA GLY A 39 -13.80 7.93 -1.91
C GLY A 39 -14.40 9.21 -1.33
N TRP A 40 -13.57 10.23 -1.14
CA TRP A 40 -14.04 11.55 -0.70
C TRP A 40 -14.98 12.19 -1.72
N GLU A 41 -14.56 12.25 -2.99
CA GLU A 41 -15.35 12.82 -4.09
C GLU A 41 -16.69 12.07 -4.29
N ALA A 42 -16.67 10.74 -4.17
CA ALA A 42 -17.84 9.88 -4.33
C ALA A 42 -18.71 9.76 -3.06
N LYS A 43 -18.28 10.34 -1.92
CA LYS A 43 -18.90 10.14 -0.59
C LYS A 43 -19.08 8.65 -0.26
N LEU A 44 -18.03 7.88 -0.49
CA LEU A 44 -17.99 6.42 -0.30
C LEU A 44 -16.89 6.06 0.70
N TRP A 45 -17.24 5.29 1.73
CA TRP A 45 -16.30 4.87 2.79
C TRP A 45 -16.21 3.35 2.95
N ASN A 46 -17.07 2.59 2.27
CA ASN A 46 -17.00 1.14 2.31
C ASN A 46 -15.76 0.65 1.55
N GLY A 47 -14.89 -0.09 2.22
CA GLY A 47 -13.61 -0.52 1.64
C GLY A 47 -13.75 -1.45 0.43
N VAL A 48 -14.78 -2.32 0.39
CA VAL A 48 -15.02 -3.22 -0.75
C VAL A 48 -15.48 -2.44 -1.97
N GLU A 49 -16.41 -1.49 -1.78
CA GLU A 49 -16.89 -0.65 -2.86
C GLU A 49 -15.80 0.32 -3.36
N LEU A 50 -14.97 0.87 -2.46
CA LEU A 50 -13.80 1.67 -2.82
C LEU A 50 -12.81 0.86 -3.64
N HIS A 51 -12.46 -0.35 -3.21
CA HIS A 51 -11.58 -1.23 -3.95
C HIS A 51 -12.14 -1.50 -5.35
N LYS A 52 -13.42 -1.88 -5.50
CA LYS A 52 -14.03 -2.07 -6.83
C LYS A 52 -13.92 -0.81 -7.71
N LEU A 53 -14.11 0.36 -7.12
CA LEU A 53 -14.10 1.64 -7.81
C LEU A 53 -12.68 2.06 -8.25
N THR A 54 -11.64 1.69 -7.50
CA THR A 54 -10.27 2.19 -7.72
C THR A 54 -9.29 1.14 -8.22
N TYR A 55 -9.61 -0.15 -8.09
CA TYR A 55 -8.71 -1.28 -8.37
C TYR A 55 -8.02 -1.18 -9.73
N TYR A 56 -8.78 -1.05 -10.81
CA TYR A 56 -8.19 -1.04 -12.16
C TYR A 56 -7.27 0.16 -12.39
N THR A 57 -7.62 1.34 -11.86
CA THR A 57 -6.74 2.51 -11.95
C THR A 57 -5.46 2.31 -11.16
N VAL A 58 -5.55 1.81 -9.93
CA VAL A 58 -4.36 1.57 -9.11
C VAL A 58 -3.47 0.47 -9.73
N ARG A 59 -4.07 -0.59 -10.29
CA ARG A 59 -3.35 -1.67 -11.00
C ARG A 59 -2.66 -1.20 -12.28
N ASP A 60 -3.22 -0.22 -12.98
CA ASP A 60 -2.61 0.38 -14.18
C ASP A 60 -1.46 1.33 -13.83
N LYS A 61 -1.59 2.07 -12.73
CA LYS A 61 -0.65 3.12 -12.34
C LYS A 61 0.48 2.66 -11.43
N THR A 62 0.44 1.43 -10.95
CA THR A 62 1.46 0.87 -10.04
C THR A 62 1.85 -0.54 -10.48
N SER A 63 3.04 -0.97 -10.07
CA SER A 63 3.48 -2.36 -10.17
C SER A 63 3.13 -3.17 -8.91
N LEU A 64 2.20 -2.69 -8.08
CA LEU A 64 1.78 -3.42 -6.87
C LEU A 64 1.09 -4.73 -7.26
N PRO A 65 1.40 -5.84 -6.55
CA PRO A 65 0.65 -7.08 -6.72
C PRO A 65 -0.80 -6.88 -6.28
N SER A 66 -1.72 -7.70 -6.81
CA SER A 66 -3.15 -7.56 -6.55
C SER A 66 -3.56 -7.68 -5.08
N GLN A 67 -2.71 -8.26 -4.23
CA GLN A 67 -2.94 -8.34 -2.78
C GLN A 67 -2.65 -7.02 -2.05
N LEU A 68 -1.92 -6.10 -2.68
CA LEU A 68 -1.50 -4.81 -2.12
C LEU A 68 -2.21 -3.62 -2.78
N VAL A 69 -3.17 -3.88 -3.66
CA VAL A 69 -4.10 -2.89 -4.23
C VAL A 69 -5.43 -3.01 -3.49
#